data_AF-A0A7C7A6K3-F1
#
_entry.id   AF-A0A7C7A6K3-F1
#
_cell.length_a   1.000
_cell.length_b   1.000
_cell.length_c   1.000
_cell.angle_alpha   90.00
_cell.angle_beta   90.00
_cell.angle_gamma   90.00
#
_symmetry.space_group_name_H-M   'P 1'
#
loop_
_entity.id
_entity.type
_entity.pdbx_description
1 polymer ?
#
loop_
_entity_poly.entity_id
_entity_poly.type
_entity_poly.pdbx_seq_one_letter_code
_entity_poly.pdbx_strand_id
1 'polypeptide(L)' 'MRVNKYIAESGFCSRRQADELIKEKRVTINGQVCQLGSTVKPGDVVAIDGKPIKTKEKKVYIALNKPVGIECTTDRRVK' A
#
# COMPACT_ATOMS: atom_id res chain seq x y z
N MET A 1 -1.29 -10.35 6.06
CA MET A 1 -0.17 -9.41 5.86
C MET A 1 0.15 -8.74 7.19
N ARG A 2 1.40 -8.64 7.66
CA ARG A 2 1.68 -7.95 8.94
C ARG A 2 1.32 -6.47 8.85
N VAL A 3 0.71 -5.91 9.90
CA VAL A 3 0.30 -4.50 9.90
C VAL A 3 1.49 -3.56 9.70
N ASN A 4 2.67 -3.86 10.25
CA ASN A 4 3.88 -3.06 10.04
C ASN A 4 4.30 -3.00 8.56
N LYS A 5 4.12 -4.11 7.84
CA LYS A 5 4.42 -4.17 6.39
C LYS A 5 3.38 -3.37 5.62
N TYR A 6 2.11 -3.47 6.03
CA TYR A 6 0.99 -2.72 5.43
C TYR A 6 1.19 -1.20 5.55
N ILE A 7 1.55 -0.71 6.74
CA ILE A 7 1.82 0.72 7.02
C ILE A 7 3.06 1.21 6.27
N ALA A 8 4.09 0.37 6.16
CA ALA A 8 5.28 0.70 5.39
C ALA A 8 5.00 0.76 3.88
N GLU A 9 4.18 -0.15 3.34
CA GLU A 9 3.80 -0.15 1.92
C GLU A 9 2.79 0.95 1.57
N SER A 10 2.00 1.45 2.52
CA SER A 10 1.16 2.62 2.30
C SER A 10 1.98 3.92 2.21
N GLY A 11 3.28 3.88 2.49
CA GLY A 11 4.18 5.04 2.46
C GLY A 11 3.96 6.02 3.61
N PHE A 12 3.26 5.61 4.66
CA PHE A 12 2.96 6.48 5.80
C PHE A 12 4.18 6.65 6.70
N CYS A 13 4.86 5.55 7.05
CA CYS A 13 6.06 5.57 7.91
C CYS A 13 7.01 4.41 7.63
N SER A 14 8.23 4.48 8.18
CA SER A 14 9.15 3.34 8.25
C SER A 14 8.60 2.20 9.13
N ARG A 15 9.07 0.96 8.90
CA ARG A 15 8.64 -0.22 9.69
C ARG A 15 8.76 0.00 11.21
N ARG A 16 9.84 0.65 11.66
CA ARG A 16 10.08 0.95 13.09
C ARG A 16 9.10 1.98 13.67
N GLN A 17 8.81 3.05 12.92
CA GLN A 17 7.79 4.03 13.32
C GLN A 17 6.40 3.41 13.34
N ALA A 18 6.11 2.45 12.45
CA ALA A 18 4.87 1.70 12.50
C ALA A 18 4.73 0.94 13.84
N ASP A 19 5.80 0.34 14.35
CA ASP A 19 5.79 -0.31 15.68
C ASP A 19 5.48 0.66 16.83
N GLU A 20 6.04 1.88 16.78
CA GLU A 20 5.75 2.93 17.77
C GLU A 20 4.28 3.38 17.70
N LEU A 21 3.76 3.65 16.51
CA LEU A 21 2.35 4.05 16.31
C LEU A 21 1.37 2.96 16.79
N ILE A 22 1.73 1.69 16.62
CA ILE A 22 0.94 0.55 17.11
C ILE A 22 1.01 0.46 18.64
N LYS A 23 2.19 0.68 19.25
CA LYS A 23 2.34 0.76 20.71
C LYS A 23 1.51 1.89 21.31
N GLU A 24 1.46 3.03 20.63
CA GLU A 24 0.65 4.19 21.02
C GLU A 24 -0.86 3.98 20.79
N LYS A 25 -1.29 2.82 20.28
CA LYS A 25 -2.71 2.51 19.98
C LYS A 25 -3.35 3.46 18.96
N ARG A 26 -2.54 4.13 18.13
CA ARG A 26 -3.00 5.07 17.09
C ARG A 26 -3.45 4.39 15.81
N VAL A 27 -3.15 3.09 15.67
CA VAL A 27 -3.54 2.27 14.52
C VAL A 27 -4.79 1.45 14.85
N THR A 28 -5.79 1.57 14.00
CA THR A 28 -7.05 0.83 14.07
C THR A 28 -7.25 0.00 12.80
N ILE A 29 -7.73 -1.22 12.95
CA ILE A 29 -8.13 -2.11 11.86
C ILE A 29 -9.64 -2.33 12.03
N ASN A 30 -10.43 -1.88 11.06
CA ASN A 30 -11.88 -2.03 11.08
C ASN A 30 -12.55 -1.54 12.38
N GLY A 31 -12.02 -0.45 12.95
CA GLY A 31 -12.50 0.14 14.22
C GLY A 31 -11.94 -0.50 15.50
N GLN A 32 -11.15 -1.57 15.42
CA GLN A 32 -10.47 -2.16 16.58
C GLN A 32 -9.00 -1.73 16.63
N VAL A 33 -8.52 -1.36 17.83
CA VAL A 33 -7.11 -1.07 18.06
C VAL A 33 -6.29 -2.34 17.83
N CYS A 34 -5.36 -2.30 16.87
CA CYS A 34 -4.48 -3.42 16.61
C CYS A 34 -3.25 -3.40 17.53
N GLN A 35 -2.71 -4.59 17.81
CA GLN A 35 -1.53 -4.76 18.64
C GLN A 35 -0.29 -5.08 17.78
N LEU A 36 0.88 -4.97 18.40
CA LEU A 36 2.15 -5.38 17.82
C LEU A 36 2.06 -6.83 17.32
N GLY A 37 2.19 -7.03 16.01
CA GLY A 37 2.07 -8.36 15.39
C GLY A 37 0.70 -8.71 14.81
N SER A 38 -0.29 -7.81 14.89
CA SER A 38 -1.58 -8.02 14.23
C SER A 38 -1.41 -8.18 12.71
N THR A 39 -2.26 -9.06 12.15
CA THR A 39 -2.25 -9.39 10.72
C THR A 39 -3.46 -8.78 10.05
N VAL A 40 -3.23 -7.95 9.03
CA VAL A 40 -4.24 -7.35 8.15
C VAL A 40 -4.64 -8.37 7.09
N LYS A 41 -5.95 -8.56 6.89
CA LYS A 41 -6.52 -9.34 5.80
C LYS A 41 -6.84 -8.45 4.58
N PRO A 42 -6.80 -9.00 3.35
CA PRO A 42 -7.22 -8.27 2.17
C PRO A 42 -8.73 -8.02 2.24
N GLY A 43 -9.10 -6.78 2.57
CA GLY A 43 -10.48 -6.35 2.84
C GLY A 43 -10.62 -5.51 4.12
N ASP A 44 -9.64 -5.60 5.03
CA ASP A 44 -9.62 -4.80 6.23
C ASP A 44 -9.24 -3.34 5.92
N VAL A 45 -9.95 -2.41 6.56
CA VAL A 45 -9.64 -0.98 6.51
C VAL A 45 -8.71 -0.65 7.67
N VAL A 46 -7.47 -0.30 7.36
CA VAL A 46 -6.51 0.18 8.37
C VAL A 46 -6.56 1.71 8.40
N ALA A 47 -6.70 2.28 9.59
CA ALA A 47 -6.68 3.72 9.80
C ALA A 47 -5.67 4.09 10.89
N ILE A 48 -4.89 5.14 10.63
CA ILE A 48 -3.96 5.72 11.61
C ILE A 48 -4.47 7.12 11.92
N ASP A 49 -4.74 7.42 13.20
CA ASP A 49 -5.26 8.73 13.63
C ASP A 49 -6.53 9.18 12.88
N GLY A 50 -7.43 8.24 12.59
CA GLY A 50 -8.64 8.51 11.81
C GLY A 50 -8.40 8.71 10.31
N LYS A 51 -7.15 8.64 9.82
CA LYS A 51 -6.84 8.62 8.38
C LYS A 51 -6.76 7.19 7.88
N PRO A 52 -7.70 6.73 7.04
CA PRO A 52 -7.61 5.41 6.40
C PRO A 52 -6.42 5.38 5.44
N ILE A 53 -5.48 4.46 5.67
CA ILE A 53 -4.37 4.19 4.76
C ILE A 53 -4.78 3.07 3.81
N LYS A 54 -4.86 3.39 2.52
CA LYS A 54 -5.02 2.38 1.46
C LYS A 54 -3.65 2.07 0.89
N THR A 55 -3.23 0.81 0.91
CA THR A 55 -2.09 0.37 0.11
C THR A 55 -2.44 0.54 -1.36
N LYS A 56 -1.55 1.18 -2.13
CA LYS A 56 -1.75 1.40 -3.57
C LYS A 56 -2.07 0.08 -4.28
N GLU A 57 -3.04 0.17 -5.17
CA GLU A 57 -3.66 -0.93 -5.91
C GLU A 57 -2.63 -1.87 -6.57
N LYS A 58 -3.08 -3.10 -6.78
CA LYS A 58 -2.34 -4.21 -7.41
C LYS A 58 -1.52 -3.68 -8.58
N LYS A 59 -0.20 -3.81 -8.50
CA LYS A 59 0.70 -3.53 -9.62
C LYS A 59 0.29 -4.44 -10.78
N VAL A 60 -0.24 -3.85 -11.85
CA VAL A 60 -0.56 -4.55 -13.09
C VAL A 60 0.73 -4.68 -13.88
N TYR A 61 1.18 -5.92 -14.07
CA TYR A 61 2.35 -6.25 -14.87
C TYR A 61 1.87 -6.80 -16.21
N ILE A 62 2.33 -6.22 -17.32
CA ILE A 62 2.00 -6.65 -18.67
C ILE A 62 3.30 -7.05 -19.36
N ALA A 63 3.33 -8.24 -19.95
CA ALA A 63 4.39 -8.65 -20.86
C ALA A 63 3.92 -8.36 -22.30
N LEU A 64 4.63 -7.47 -22.98
CA LEU A 64 4.34 -7.11 -24.37
C LEU A 64 5.47 -7.64 -25.27
N ASN A 65 5.14 -8.56 -26.18
CA ASN A 65 6.01 -8.86 -27.30
C ASN A 65 5.82 -7.77 -28.36
N LYS A 66 6.70 -6.77 -28.34
CA LYS A 66 6.56 -5.59 -29.18
C LYS A 66 6.99 -5.88 -30.63
N PRO A 67 6.10 -5.78 -31.63
CA PRO A 67 6.46 -5.96 -33.04
C PRO A 67 7.28 -4.77 -33.57
N VAL A 68 7.93 -4.99 -34.72
CA VAL A 68 8.72 -3.97 -35.44
C VAL A 68 7.80 -2.84 -35.92
N GLY A 69 8.19 -1.58 -35.72
CA GLY A 69 7.46 -0.39 -36.20
C GLY A 69 6.64 0.38 -35.15
N ILE A 70 6.59 -0.09 -33.90
CA ILE A 70 5.97 0.66 -32.79
C ILE A 70 7.07 1.42 -32.04
N GLU A 71 6.84 2.64 -31.60
CA GLU A 71 7.70 3.32 -30.61
C GLU A 71 6.92 3.43 -29.29
N CYS A 72 7.54 3.00 -28.18
CA CYS A 72 6.95 3.17 -26.85
C CYS A 72 7.22 4.59 -26.36
N THR A 73 6.55 5.56 -26.97
CA THR A 73 6.61 6.97 -26.57
C THR A 73 5.23 7.44 -26.12
N THR A 74 5.19 8.39 -25.18
CA THR A 74 3.96 9.05 -24.71
C THR A 74 3.46 10.11 -25.68
N ASP A 75 4.17 10.31 -26.81
CA ASP A 75 3.89 11.35 -27.77
C ASP A 75 2.70 10.97 -28.69
N ARG A 76 1.68 11.84 -28.73
CA ARG A 76 0.44 11.63 -29.50
C ARG A 76 0.56 12.07 -30.97
N ARG A 77 1.77 12.44 -31.42
CA ARG A 77 2.04 13.01 -32.75
C ARG A 77 2.68 12.02 -33.72
N VAL A 78 2.40 10.73 -33.60
CA VAL A 78 2.77 9.77 -34.64
C VAL A 78 1.62 9.74 -35.65
N LYS A 79 1.92 10.19 -36.87
CA LYS A 79 0.99 10.32 -38.00
C LYS A 79 1.09 9.11 -38.91
#